data_AF-A0A0C1ILL8-F1
#
_entry.id   AF-A0A0C1ILL8-F1
#
_cell.length_a   1.000
_cell.length_b   1.000
_cell.length_c   1.000
_cell.angle_alpha   90.00
_cell.angle_beta   90.00
_cell.angle_gamma   90.00
#
_symmetry.space_group_name_H-M   'P 1'
#
loop_
_entity.id
_entity.type
_entity.pdbx_description
1 polymer ?
#
loop_
_entity_poly.entity_id
_entity_poly.type
_entity_poly.pdbx_seq_one_letter_code
_entity_poly.pdbx_strand_id
1 'polypeptide(L)'
;MLKLTRYVLYDIIRSRVVLAYAVFLLLVSFSLFQLEENHSKAILSLLNIVLIVVPLISMIFTTIHYYNSYEFIELMLSQPLSRTRILLSEYAGVAISMIAAFLLGVGVPVLVYSPDPTGITLIFTGAGLTLVFTSIAFLASVKARDKARGIGSVLLLWFYFSLIYDGLVMLILFAFSDYPMEKFTLLLAALNPVDLGRISIMLKLDVSALMGYTGALYKDFFGSNTGVLFTSAMMLVWTAIPLWTALVIFQKKDM
;
A
#
# COMPACT_ATOMS: atom_id res chain seq x y z
N MET A 1 -10.53 -1.97 -22.97
CA MET A 1 -9.85 -1.83 -21.66
C MET A 1 -8.50 -1.14 -21.84
N LEU A 2 -7.52 -1.75 -22.52
CA LEU A 2 -6.18 -1.19 -22.70
C LEU A 2 -6.13 0.25 -23.24
N LYS A 3 -6.98 0.61 -24.23
CA LYS A 3 -7.02 1.99 -24.76
C LYS A 3 -7.43 3.01 -23.69
N LEU A 4 -8.42 2.67 -22.86
CA LEU A 4 -8.98 3.55 -21.82
C LEU A 4 -7.97 3.74 -20.67
N THR A 5 -7.40 2.62 -20.19
CA THR A 5 -6.31 2.64 -19.21
C THR A 5 -5.12 3.47 -19.69
N ARG A 6 -4.77 3.38 -20.98
CA ARG A 6 -3.66 4.16 -21.55
C ARG A 6 -3.93 5.67 -21.51
N TYR A 7 -5.15 6.10 -21.81
CA TYR A 7 -5.51 7.52 -21.72
C TYR A 7 -5.45 8.03 -20.28
N VAL A 8 -6.06 7.30 -19.33
CA VAL A 8 -6.02 7.64 -17.91
C VAL A 8 -4.58 7.69 -17.40
N LEU A 9 -3.75 6.72 -17.77
CA LEU A 9 -2.34 6.69 -17.40
C LEU A 9 -1.55 7.88 -17.94
N TYR A 10 -1.78 8.29 -19.20
CA TYR A 10 -1.10 9.47 -19.76
C TYR A 10 -1.49 10.76 -19.03
N ASP A 11 -2.75 10.88 -18.61
CA ASP A 11 -3.21 12.02 -17.83
C ASP A 11 -2.56 12.06 -16.45
N ILE A 12 -2.57 10.92 -15.75
CA ILE A 12 -2.03 10.80 -14.39
C ILE A 12 -0.52 11.02 -14.34
N ILE A 13 0.25 10.49 -15.29
CA ILE A 13 1.72 10.67 -15.30
C ILE A 13 2.12 12.15 -15.45
N ARG A 14 1.27 12.98 -16.08
CA ARG A 14 1.50 14.43 -16.18
C ARG A 14 1.04 15.20 -14.95
N SER A 15 0.37 14.55 -14.00
CA SER A 15 -0.07 15.19 -12.78
C SER A 15 1.14 15.63 -11.95
N ARG A 16 1.15 16.92 -11.59
CA ARG A 16 2.19 17.52 -10.74
C ARG A 16 2.31 16.81 -9.39
N VAL A 17 1.21 16.26 -8.88
CA VAL A 17 1.20 15.55 -7.59
C VAL A 17 1.97 14.24 -7.68
N VAL A 18 1.79 13.47 -8.75
CA VAL A 18 2.48 12.18 -8.97
C VAL A 18 3.98 12.40 -9.19
N LEU A 19 4.33 13.43 -9.96
CA LEU A 19 5.73 13.82 -10.16
C LEU A 19 6.36 14.31 -8.86
N ALA A 20 5.68 15.16 -8.10
CA ALA A 20 6.17 15.63 -6.80
C ALA A 20 6.36 14.47 -5.81
N TYR A 21 5.44 13.50 -5.80
CA TYR A 21 5.55 12.29 -4.98
C TYR A 21 6.77 11.43 -5.39
N ALA A 22 6.97 11.19 -6.68
CA ALA A 22 8.14 10.44 -7.17
C ALA A 22 9.45 11.15 -6.81
N VAL A 23 9.53 12.46 -7.03
CA VAL A 23 10.71 13.27 -6.70
C VAL A 23 10.96 13.32 -5.20
N PHE A 24 9.91 13.48 -4.38
CA PHE A 24 10.01 13.45 -2.93
C PHE A 24 10.61 12.13 -2.44
N LEU A 25 10.05 11.00 -2.90
CA LEU A 25 10.58 9.68 -2.55
C LEU A 25 12.02 9.49 -3.02
N LEU A 26 12.33 9.93 -4.25
CA LEU A 26 13.69 9.86 -4.80
C LEU A 26 14.69 10.62 -3.93
N LEU A 27 14.40 11.87 -3.60
CA LEU A 27 15.27 12.71 -2.78
C LEU A 27 15.46 12.12 -1.39
N VAL A 28 14.39 11.64 -0.76
CA VAL A 28 14.45 11.02 0.56
C VAL A 28 15.27 9.74 0.52
N SER A 29 15.03 8.86 -0.44
CA SER A 29 15.76 7.60 -0.59
C SER A 29 17.25 7.83 -0.83
N PHE A 30 17.63 8.69 -1.79
CA PHE A 30 19.03 9.03 -2.02
C PHE A 30 19.68 9.67 -0.79
N SER A 31 18.99 10.60 -0.13
CA SER A 31 19.50 11.26 1.08
C SER A 31 19.79 10.25 2.19
N LEU A 32 18.86 9.32 2.46
CA LEU A 32 19.06 8.31 3.50
C LEU A 32 20.22 7.35 3.19
N PHE A 33 20.35 6.90 1.94
CA PHE A 33 21.48 6.04 1.55
C PHE A 33 22.83 6.78 1.58
N GLN A 34 22.85 8.09 1.38
CA GLN A 34 24.06 8.90 1.43
C GLN A 34 24.47 9.27 2.87
N LEU A 35 23.51 9.42 3.78
CA LEU A 35 23.74 9.81 5.18
C LEU A 35 24.14 8.64 6.08
N GLU A 36 23.60 7.45 5.82
CA GLU A 36 23.85 6.26 6.63
C GLU A 36 25.06 5.48 6.11
N GLU A 37 26.04 5.21 6.97
CA GLU A 37 27.19 4.36 6.63
C GLU A 37 26.80 2.88 6.44
N ASN A 38 25.67 2.46 7.04
CA ASN A 38 25.19 1.09 6.96
C ASN A 38 23.89 1.02 6.13
N HIS A 39 23.97 0.35 4.97
CA HIS A 39 22.83 0.19 4.06
C HIS A 39 21.61 -0.50 4.72
N SER A 40 21.81 -1.43 5.66
CA SER A 40 20.71 -2.08 6.38
C SER A 40 19.95 -1.10 7.26
N LYS A 41 20.64 -0.12 7.88
CA LYS A 41 19.98 0.96 8.64
C LYS A 41 19.26 1.93 7.71
N ALA A 42 19.86 2.26 6.57
CA ALA A 42 19.21 3.08 5.54
C ALA A 42 17.90 2.45 5.05
N ILE A 43 17.88 1.14 4.78
CA ILE A 43 16.66 0.40 4.42
C ILE A 43 15.61 0.45 5.53
N LEU A 44 16.02 0.29 6.79
CA LEU A 44 15.11 0.33 7.94
C LEU A 44 14.46 1.72 8.11
N SER A 45 15.26 2.78 7.98
CA SER A 45 14.77 4.17 7.99
C SER A 45 13.84 4.43 6.81
N LEU A 46 14.20 3.97 5.61
CA LEU A 46 13.40 4.11 4.41
C LEU A 46 12.08 3.33 4.51
N LEU A 47 12.10 2.14 5.09
CA LEU A 47 10.91 1.34 5.37
C LEU A 47 9.89 2.14 6.17
N ASN A 48 10.31 2.78 7.27
CA ASN A 48 9.40 3.56 8.12
C ASN A 48 8.73 4.70 7.34
N ILE A 49 9.47 5.37 6.46
CA ILE A 49 8.91 6.42 5.60
C ILE A 49 7.93 5.81 4.60
N VAL A 50 8.29 4.69 3.95
CA VAL A 50 7.44 4.01 2.97
C VAL A 50 6.11 3.56 3.61
N LEU A 51 6.15 2.98 4.81
CA LEU A 51 4.97 2.51 5.53
C LEU A 51 3.97 3.62 5.88
N ILE A 52 4.42 4.86 6.00
CA ILE A 52 3.56 6.01 6.34
C ILE A 52 3.12 6.73 5.06
N VAL A 53 4.09 7.12 4.23
CA VAL A 53 3.88 8.00 3.08
C VAL A 53 3.18 7.28 1.93
N VAL A 54 3.57 6.05 1.61
CA VAL A 54 3.01 5.33 0.45
C VAL A 54 1.51 5.08 0.62
N PRO A 55 1.03 4.54 1.76
CA PRO A 55 -0.41 4.41 2.00
C PRO A 55 -1.15 5.74 1.93
N LEU A 56 -0.62 6.79 2.57
CA LEU A 56 -1.26 8.10 2.65
C LEU A 56 -1.47 8.71 1.25
N ILE A 57 -0.39 8.82 0.48
CA ILE A 57 -0.42 9.46 -0.84
C ILE A 57 -1.24 8.61 -1.80
N SER A 58 -1.09 7.28 -1.78
CA SER A 58 -1.87 6.38 -2.63
C SER A 58 -3.36 6.58 -2.40
N MET A 59 -3.81 6.64 -1.14
CA MET A 59 -5.24 6.81 -0.89
C MET A 59 -5.75 8.21 -1.22
N ILE A 60 -5.05 9.27 -0.79
CA ILE A 60 -5.46 10.65 -1.05
C ILE A 60 -5.52 10.90 -2.56
N PHE A 61 -4.47 10.53 -3.29
CA PHE A 61 -4.39 10.73 -4.73
C PHE A 61 -5.51 9.98 -5.44
N THR A 62 -5.72 8.72 -5.10
CA THR A 62 -6.79 7.89 -5.68
C THR A 62 -8.16 8.52 -5.47
N THR A 63 -8.47 8.96 -4.25
CA THR A 63 -9.75 9.60 -3.93
C THR A 63 -9.95 10.91 -4.68
N ILE A 64 -8.94 11.77 -4.72
CA ILE A 64 -9.01 13.04 -5.47
C ILE A 64 -9.20 12.77 -6.96
N HIS A 65 -8.44 11.83 -7.53
CA HIS A 65 -8.52 11.46 -8.94
C HIS A 65 -9.92 10.94 -9.29
N TYR A 66 -10.48 10.05 -8.46
CA TYR A 66 -11.81 9.51 -8.64
C TYR A 66 -12.88 10.60 -8.70
N TYR A 67 -12.87 11.55 -7.77
CA TYR A 67 -13.85 12.64 -7.76
C TYR A 67 -13.63 13.68 -8.86
N ASN A 68 -12.39 13.95 -9.26
CA ASN A 68 -12.11 14.86 -10.37
C ASN A 68 -12.50 14.23 -11.72
N SER A 69 -12.41 12.91 -11.84
CA SER A 69 -12.79 12.17 -13.05
C SER A 69 -14.28 11.82 -13.09
N TYR A 70 -15.09 12.32 -12.16
CA TYR A 70 -16.49 11.94 -12.04
C TYR A 70 -17.30 12.31 -13.30
N GLU A 71 -17.12 13.54 -13.82
CA GLU A 71 -17.75 13.98 -15.07
C GLU A 71 -17.34 13.13 -16.28
N PHE A 72 -16.07 12.69 -16.32
CA PHE A 72 -15.58 11.79 -17.36
C PHE A 72 -16.20 10.40 -17.23
N ILE A 73 -16.33 9.87 -16.01
CA ILE A 73 -16.98 8.59 -15.74
C ILE A 73 -18.45 8.64 -16.19
N GLU A 74 -19.19 9.70 -15.89
CA GLU A 74 -20.57 9.90 -16.34
C GLU A 74 -20.68 9.92 -17.87
N LEU A 75 -19.80 10.66 -18.55
CA LEU A 75 -19.78 10.70 -20.00
C LEU A 75 -19.49 9.32 -20.60
N MET A 76 -18.61 8.54 -20.00
CA MET A 76 -18.29 7.18 -20.45
C MET A 76 -19.40 6.17 -20.19
N LEU A 77 -20.26 6.40 -19.19
CA LEU A 77 -21.45 5.60 -18.92
C LEU A 77 -22.57 5.80 -19.95
N SER A 78 -22.59 6.95 -20.63
CA SER A 78 -23.50 7.20 -21.77
C SER A 78 -23.13 6.40 -23.03
N GLN A 79 -21.88 5.97 -23.12
CA GLN A 79 -21.37 5.13 -24.20
C GLN A 79 -21.70 3.65 -23.91
N PRO A 80 -21.75 2.76 -24.93
CA PRO A 80 -22.05 1.32 -24.74
C PRO A 80 -20.86 0.56 -24.10
N LEU A 81 -20.46 0.98 -22.91
CA LEU A 81 -19.35 0.44 -22.12
C LEU A 81 -19.90 -0.11 -20.80
N SER A 82 -19.40 -1.27 -20.38
CA SER A 82 -19.83 -1.84 -19.11
C SER A 82 -19.22 -1.07 -17.93
N ARG A 83 -20.04 -0.82 -16.89
CA ARG A 83 -19.64 -0.14 -15.65
C ARG A 83 -18.36 -0.72 -15.04
N THR A 84 -18.25 -2.04 -15.02
CA THR A 84 -17.06 -2.78 -14.54
C THR A 84 -15.80 -2.42 -15.30
N ARG A 85 -15.88 -2.27 -16.64
CA ARG A 85 -14.71 -1.94 -17.45
C ARG A 85 -14.20 -0.54 -17.16
N ILE A 86 -15.11 0.42 -16.92
CA ILE A 86 -14.76 1.81 -16.62
C ILE A 86 -14.01 1.88 -15.29
N LEU A 87 -14.57 1.30 -14.21
CA LEU A 87 -13.92 1.32 -12.90
C LEU A 87 -12.58 0.58 -12.91
N LEU A 88 -12.48 -0.58 -13.57
CA LEU A 88 -11.22 -1.32 -13.69
C LEU A 88 -10.16 -0.55 -14.50
N SER A 89 -10.55 0.18 -15.54
CA SER A 89 -9.59 1.00 -16.29
C SER A 89 -9.06 2.17 -15.47
N GLU A 90 -9.92 2.82 -14.68
CA GLU A 90 -9.53 3.87 -13.74
C GLU A 90 -8.59 3.34 -12.66
N TYR A 91 -8.97 2.23 -12.01
CA TYR A 91 -8.13 1.57 -11.02
C TYR A 91 -6.75 1.21 -11.59
N ALA A 92 -6.71 0.56 -12.76
CA ALA A 92 -5.46 0.19 -13.38
C ALA A 92 -4.60 1.41 -13.74
N GLY A 93 -5.22 2.50 -14.24
CA GLY A 93 -4.51 3.73 -14.57
C GLY A 93 -3.84 4.35 -13.33
N VAL A 94 -4.58 4.47 -12.23
CA VAL A 94 -4.07 5.00 -10.96
C VAL A 94 -3.02 4.07 -10.36
N ALA A 95 -3.31 2.78 -10.25
CA ALA A 95 -2.41 1.79 -9.66
C ALA A 95 -1.06 1.71 -10.38
N ILE A 96 -1.08 1.62 -11.73
CA ILE A 96 0.15 1.54 -12.53
C ILE A 96 0.96 2.83 -12.38
N SER A 97 0.30 3.99 -12.38
CA SER A 97 0.98 5.28 -12.26
C SER A 97 1.63 5.47 -10.87
N MET A 98 0.93 5.07 -9.81
CA MET A 98 1.46 5.10 -8.45
C MET A 98 2.62 4.12 -8.24
N ILE A 99 2.51 2.90 -8.78
CA ILE A 99 3.61 1.93 -8.76
C ILE A 99 4.81 2.47 -9.54
N ALA A 100 4.60 3.04 -10.73
CA ALA A 100 5.68 3.61 -11.53
C ALA A 100 6.39 4.76 -10.77
N ALA A 101 5.61 5.65 -10.14
CA ALA A 101 6.17 6.73 -9.30
C ALA A 101 6.97 6.18 -8.11
N PHE A 102 6.46 5.13 -7.44
CA PHE A 102 7.16 4.46 -6.36
C PHE A 102 8.44 3.75 -6.82
N LEU A 103 8.41 3.05 -7.96
CA LEU A 103 9.57 2.37 -8.54
C LEU A 103 10.65 3.37 -8.95
N LEU A 104 10.27 4.53 -9.50
CA LEU A 104 11.22 5.59 -9.82
C LEU A 104 11.77 6.26 -8.55
N GLY A 105 10.92 6.49 -7.55
CA GLY A 105 11.29 7.16 -6.31
C GLY A 105 12.15 6.31 -5.37
N VAL A 106 11.64 5.14 -4.99
CA VAL A 106 12.30 4.23 -4.04
C VAL A 106 13.02 3.10 -4.76
N GLY A 107 12.43 2.56 -5.82
CA GLY A 107 12.99 1.40 -6.52
C GLY A 107 14.37 1.67 -7.13
N VAL A 108 14.56 2.81 -7.81
CA VAL A 108 15.85 3.17 -8.43
C VAL A 108 16.96 3.31 -7.37
N PRO A 109 16.82 4.12 -6.30
CA PRO A 109 17.86 4.21 -5.27
C PRO A 109 18.13 2.86 -4.60
N VAL A 110 17.10 2.09 -4.27
CA VAL A 110 17.28 0.79 -3.62
C VAL A 110 18.06 -0.18 -4.52
N LEU A 111 17.76 -0.22 -5.82
CA LEU A 111 18.51 -1.06 -6.76
C LEU A 111 19.97 -0.60 -6.98
N VAL A 112 20.26 0.68 -6.78
CA VAL A 112 21.61 1.23 -6.92
C VAL A 112 22.45 0.95 -5.68
N TYR A 113 21.92 1.20 -4.48
CA TYR A 113 22.70 1.11 -3.22
C TYR A 113 22.57 -0.23 -2.51
N SER A 114 21.46 -0.95 -2.68
CA SER A 114 21.19 -2.20 -1.99
C SER A 114 20.41 -3.20 -2.86
N PRO A 115 21.02 -3.73 -3.95
CA PRO A 115 20.42 -4.73 -4.84
C PRO A 115 20.41 -6.14 -4.22
N ASP A 116 20.17 -6.23 -2.92
CA ASP A 116 20.15 -7.47 -2.16
C ASP A 116 18.69 -7.95 -1.92
N PRO A 117 18.49 -9.17 -1.39
CA PRO A 117 17.14 -9.70 -1.14
C PRO A 117 16.26 -8.82 -0.24
N THR A 118 16.84 -8.03 0.67
CA THR A 118 16.09 -7.11 1.54
C THR A 118 15.57 -5.91 0.76
N GLY A 119 16.41 -5.28 -0.07
CA GLY A 119 16.02 -4.19 -0.97
C GLY A 119 14.92 -4.61 -1.96
N ILE A 120 15.04 -5.79 -2.57
CA ILE A 120 14.00 -6.33 -3.46
C ILE A 120 12.67 -6.54 -2.72
N THR A 121 12.73 -6.98 -1.46
CA THR A 121 11.54 -7.16 -0.62
C THR A 121 10.89 -5.83 -0.29
N LEU A 122 11.68 -4.78 -0.01
CA LEU A 122 11.16 -3.43 0.19
C LEU A 122 10.39 -2.93 -1.03
N ILE A 123 10.94 -3.14 -2.23
CA ILE A 123 10.29 -2.74 -3.49
C ILE A 123 8.97 -3.52 -3.68
N PHE A 124 8.99 -4.83 -3.48
CA PHE A 124 7.80 -5.68 -3.62
C PHE A 124 6.71 -5.29 -2.61
N THR A 125 7.07 -5.15 -1.34
CA THR A 125 6.17 -4.74 -0.26
C THR A 125 5.58 -3.35 -0.52
N GLY A 126 6.40 -2.37 -0.93
CA GLY A 126 5.92 -1.02 -1.23
C GLY A 126 4.96 -0.97 -2.44
N ALA A 127 5.22 -1.76 -3.48
CA ALA A 127 4.29 -1.91 -4.60
C ALA A 127 2.98 -2.59 -4.18
N GLY A 128 3.06 -3.62 -3.34
CA GLY A 128 1.87 -4.30 -2.77
C GLY A 128 1.03 -3.36 -1.90
N LEU A 129 1.67 -2.58 -1.02
CA LEU A 129 0.99 -1.55 -0.22
C LEU A 129 0.29 -0.52 -1.10
N THR A 130 0.95 -0.07 -2.17
CA THR A 130 0.35 0.85 -3.14
C THR A 130 -0.95 0.28 -3.71
N LEU A 131 -0.96 -1.00 -4.12
CA LEU A 131 -2.16 -1.67 -4.64
C LEU A 131 -3.27 -1.79 -3.60
N VAL A 132 -2.94 -2.26 -2.40
CA VAL A 132 -3.90 -2.45 -1.29
C VAL A 132 -4.60 -1.14 -0.97
N PHE A 133 -3.82 -0.09 -0.73
CA PHE A 133 -4.35 1.21 -0.32
C PHE A 133 -5.07 1.93 -1.46
N THR A 134 -4.65 1.75 -2.71
CA THR A 134 -5.43 2.20 -3.88
C THR A 134 -6.79 1.51 -3.91
N SER A 135 -6.87 0.19 -3.71
CA SER A 135 -8.14 -0.54 -3.68
C SER A 135 -9.06 -0.09 -2.54
N ILE A 136 -8.51 0.11 -1.34
CA ILE A 136 -9.27 0.63 -0.19
C ILE A 136 -9.81 2.04 -0.47
N ALA A 137 -9.00 2.91 -1.08
CA ALA A 137 -9.42 4.26 -1.44
C ALA A 137 -10.52 4.27 -2.49
N PHE A 138 -10.47 3.40 -3.50
CA PHE A 138 -11.57 3.23 -4.45
C PHE A 138 -12.86 2.79 -3.76
N LEU A 139 -12.79 1.79 -2.86
CA LEU A 139 -13.94 1.35 -2.09
C LEU A 139 -14.56 2.50 -1.27
N ALA A 140 -13.73 3.25 -0.55
CA ALA A 140 -14.16 4.39 0.25
C ALA A 140 -14.80 5.49 -0.62
N SER A 141 -14.19 5.79 -1.77
CA SER A 141 -14.64 6.87 -2.67
C SER A 141 -15.94 6.51 -3.40
N VAL A 142 -16.10 5.24 -3.81
CA VAL A 142 -17.35 4.74 -4.43
C VAL A 142 -18.48 4.74 -3.41
N LYS A 143 -18.22 4.38 -2.15
CA LYS A 143 -19.24 4.35 -1.09
C LYS A 143 -19.63 5.75 -0.61
N ALA A 144 -18.69 6.68 -0.58
CA ALA A 144 -18.96 8.05 -0.17
C ALA A 144 -19.79 8.80 -1.22
N ARG A 145 -20.71 9.66 -0.73
CA ARG A 145 -21.57 10.49 -1.58
C ARG A 145 -20.86 11.75 -2.07
N ASP A 146 -20.09 12.38 -1.19
CA ASP A 146 -19.47 13.68 -1.44
C ASP A 146 -17.94 13.60 -1.36
N LYS A 147 -17.25 14.43 -2.14
CA LYS A 147 -15.78 14.52 -2.17
C LYS A 147 -15.18 14.71 -0.78
N ALA A 148 -15.76 15.60 0.03
CA ALA A 148 -15.31 15.85 1.40
C ALA A 148 -15.43 14.61 2.30
N ARG A 149 -16.54 13.86 2.20
CA ARG A 149 -16.76 12.63 2.96
C ARG A 149 -15.83 11.51 2.51
N GLY A 150 -15.56 11.41 1.22
CA GLY A 150 -14.62 10.43 0.67
C GLY A 150 -13.20 10.67 1.17
N ILE A 151 -12.71 11.91 1.08
CA ILE A 151 -11.38 12.29 1.59
C ILE A 151 -11.29 12.06 3.10
N GLY A 152 -12.30 12.48 3.87
CA GLY A 152 -12.34 12.26 5.32
C GLY A 152 -12.32 10.78 5.69
N SER A 153 -13.08 9.95 4.97
CA SER A 153 -13.12 8.49 5.21
C SER A 153 -11.77 7.83 4.94
N VAL A 154 -11.10 8.22 3.87
CA VAL A 154 -9.76 7.74 3.53
C VAL A 154 -8.73 8.15 4.59
N LEU A 155 -8.77 9.39 5.07
CA LEU A 155 -7.86 9.86 6.12
C LEU A 155 -8.07 9.10 7.43
N LEU A 156 -9.33 8.81 7.80
CA LEU A 156 -9.64 7.99 8.97
C LEU A 156 -9.16 6.54 8.81
N LEU A 157 -9.35 5.94 7.63
CA LEU A 157 -8.86 4.60 7.34
C LEU A 157 -7.33 4.54 7.38
N TRP A 158 -6.65 5.54 6.81
CA TRP A 158 -5.20 5.66 6.91
C TRP A 158 -4.74 5.74 8.37
N PHE A 159 -5.36 6.62 9.15
CA PHE A 159 -5.03 6.81 10.56
C PHE A 159 -5.28 5.52 11.36
N TYR A 160 -6.35 4.80 11.05
CA TYR A 160 -6.63 3.50 11.63
C TYR A 160 -5.51 2.48 11.35
N PHE A 161 -5.19 2.24 10.08
CA PHE A 161 -4.20 1.22 9.69
C PHE A 161 -2.75 1.58 10.05
N SER A 162 -2.41 2.87 10.07
CA SER A 162 -1.03 3.31 10.25
C SER A 162 -0.67 3.59 11.71
N LEU A 163 -1.65 3.91 12.57
CA LEU A 163 -1.40 4.38 13.94
C LEU A 163 -2.26 3.67 14.98
N ILE A 164 -3.60 3.64 14.80
CA ILE A 164 -4.49 3.07 15.82
C ILE A 164 -4.28 1.55 15.95
N TYR A 165 -4.12 0.86 14.82
CA TYR A 165 -4.04 -0.60 14.79
C TYR A 165 -2.90 -1.13 15.66
N ASP A 166 -1.70 -0.58 15.50
CA ASP A 166 -0.51 -0.94 16.28
C ASP A 166 -0.77 -0.80 17.79
N GLY A 167 -1.40 0.30 18.21
CA GLY A 167 -1.77 0.54 19.61
C GLY A 167 -2.81 -0.45 20.15
N LEU A 168 -3.83 -0.78 19.35
CA LEU A 168 -4.83 -1.77 19.71
C LEU A 168 -4.23 -3.17 19.85
N VAL A 169 -3.38 -3.58 18.91
CA VAL A 169 -2.67 -4.85 18.97
C VAL A 169 -1.80 -4.90 20.23
N MET A 170 -1.06 -3.85 20.53
CA MET A 170 -0.22 -3.80 21.73
C MET A 170 -1.02 -3.92 23.02
N LEU A 171 -2.19 -3.27 23.11
CA LEU A 171 -3.10 -3.41 24.26
C LEU A 171 -3.62 -4.84 24.40
N ILE A 172 -3.99 -5.49 23.30
CA ILE A 172 -4.46 -6.88 23.30
C ILE A 172 -3.34 -7.82 23.76
N LEU A 173 -2.14 -7.67 23.21
CA LEU A 173 -0.99 -8.51 23.58
C LEU A 173 -0.60 -8.33 25.04
N PHE A 174 -0.71 -7.11 25.56
CA PHE A 174 -0.46 -6.83 26.97
C PHE A 174 -1.54 -7.44 27.89
N ALA A 175 -2.82 -7.34 27.50
CA ALA A 175 -3.93 -7.87 28.30
C ALA A 175 -3.96 -9.42 28.36
N PHE A 176 -3.43 -10.09 27.33
CA PHE A 176 -3.41 -11.56 27.22
C PHE A 176 -1.99 -12.14 27.30
N SER A 177 -1.07 -11.46 27.99
CA SER A 177 0.34 -11.87 28.10
C SER A 177 0.53 -13.25 28.72
N ASP A 178 -0.44 -13.72 29.52
CA ASP A 178 -0.38 -15.00 30.23
C ASP A 178 -0.76 -16.21 29.36
N TYR A 179 -1.23 -15.99 28.13
CA TYR A 179 -1.61 -17.05 27.18
C TYR A 179 -0.60 -17.17 26.03
N PRO A 180 -0.43 -18.36 25.42
CA PRO A 180 0.43 -18.53 24.26
C PRO A 180 -0.15 -17.78 23.05
N MET A 181 0.33 -16.55 22.81
CA MET A 181 -0.19 -15.64 21.77
C MET A 181 0.47 -15.80 20.41
N GLU A 182 1.44 -16.67 20.22
CA GLU A 182 2.30 -16.73 19.02
C GLU A 182 1.50 -16.80 17.70
N LYS A 183 0.53 -17.73 17.61
CA LYS A 183 -0.34 -17.86 16.41
C LYS A 183 -1.33 -16.70 16.28
N PHE A 184 -1.76 -16.15 17.40
CA PHE A 184 -2.72 -15.05 17.46
C PHE A 184 -2.08 -13.73 17.00
N THR A 185 -0.86 -13.45 17.43
CA THR A 185 -0.07 -12.29 16.99
C THR A 185 0.19 -12.32 15.49
N LEU A 186 0.42 -13.51 14.91
CA LEU A 186 0.58 -13.66 13.45
C LEU A 186 -0.72 -13.33 12.71
N LEU A 187 -1.87 -13.75 13.23
CA LEU A 187 -3.18 -13.43 12.66
C LEU A 187 -3.50 -11.94 12.78
N LEU A 188 -3.19 -11.32 13.91
CA LEU A 188 -3.32 -9.87 14.09
C LEU A 188 -2.41 -9.11 13.12
N ALA A 189 -1.15 -9.49 13.00
CA ALA A 189 -0.23 -8.89 12.02
C ALA A 189 -0.75 -9.02 10.58
N ALA A 190 -1.42 -10.12 10.23
CA ALA A 190 -1.97 -10.34 8.89
C ALA A 190 -3.20 -9.47 8.57
N LEU A 191 -3.91 -8.99 9.60
CA LEU A 191 -5.05 -8.09 9.45
C LEU A 191 -4.64 -6.64 9.16
N ASN A 192 -3.35 -6.30 9.27
CA ASN A 192 -2.83 -5.01 8.86
C ASN A 192 -1.77 -5.16 7.76
N PRO A 193 -2.03 -4.71 6.52
CA PRO A 193 -1.05 -4.81 5.44
C PRO A 193 0.24 -4.03 5.74
N VAL A 194 0.17 -2.96 6.54
CA VAL A 194 1.34 -2.16 6.96
C VAL A 194 2.26 -2.99 7.85
N ASP A 195 1.71 -3.63 8.89
CA ASP A 195 2.47 -4.48 9.80
C ASP A 195 3.03 -5.72 9.11
N LEU A 196 2.24 -6.34 8.24
CA LEU A 196 2.69 -7.47 7.45
C LEU A 196 3.91 -7.09 6.58
N GLY A 197 3.90 -5.90 5.96
CA GLY A 197 5.04 -5.37 5.23
C GLY A 197 6.26 -5.09 6.12
N ARG A 198 6.03 -4.49 7.29
CA ARG A 198 7.06 -4.17 8.29
C ARG A 198 7.77 -5.43 8.77
N ILE A 199 7.02 -6.43 9.22
CA ILE A 199 7.53 -7.70 9.75
C ILE A 199 8.33 -8.44 8.68
N SER A 200 7.83 -8.48 7.43
CA SER A 200 8.53 -9.15 6.33
C SER A 200 9.95 -8.62 6.10
N ILE A 201 10.16 -7.32 6.23
CA ILE A 201 11.47 -6.69 5.98
C ILE A 201 12.36 -6.74 7.23
N MET A 202 11.80 -6.52 8.43
CA MET A 202 12.57 -6.60 9.68
C MET A 202 13.22 -7.96 9.90
N LEU A 203 12.55 -9.04 9.49
CA LEU A 203 13.09 -10.40 9.61
C LEU A 203 14.25 -10.67 8.66
N LYS A 204 14.25 -10.04 7.48
CA LYS A 204 15.34 -10.17 6.51
C LYS A 204 16.59 -9.36 6.90
N LEU A 205 16.43 -8.30 7.67
CA LEU A 205 17.54 -7.48 8.15
C LEU A 205 18.27 -8.08 9.36
N ASP A 206 17.91 -9.29 9.80
CA ASP A 206 18.42 -9.95 11.02
C ASP A 206 18.27 -9.12 12.31
N VAL A 207 17.41 -8.10 12.27
CA VAL A 207 17.03 -7.27 13.43
C VAL A 207 15.99 -8.00 14.31
N SER A 208 15.68 -9.26 14.00
CA SER A 208 14.84 -10.17 14.78
C SER A 208 15.26 -10.25 16.26
N ALA A 209 16.55 -10.07 16.57
CA ALA A 209 17.06 -10.02 17.96
C ALA A 209 16.48 -8.85 18.78
N LEU A 210 16.08 -7.74 18.14
CA LEU A 210 15.42 -6.61 18.81
C LEU A 210 13.92 -6.85 19.06
N MET A 211 13.32 -7.90 18.48
CA MET A 211 11.89 -8.21 18.63
C MET A 211 11.60 -9.15 19.82
N GLY A 212 12.63 -9.59 20.56
CA GLY A 212 12.46 -10.48 21.72
C GLY A 212 12.14 -11.93 21.35
N TYR A 213 11.51 -12.68 22.27
CA TYR A 213 11.22 -14.12 22.12
C TYR A 213 10.31 -14.44 20.90
N THR A 214 9.44 -13.52 20.51
CA THR A 214 8.58 -13.64 19.33
C THR A 214 9.36 -13.52 18.01
N GLY A 215 10.53 -12.88 18.02
CA GLY A 215 11.39 -12.72 16.86
C GLY A 215 11.93 -14.03 16.31
N ALA A 216 12.22 -15.01 17.17
CA ALA A 216 12.72 -16.33 16.78
C ALA A 216 11.65 -17.14 16.02
N LEU A 217 10.40 -17.12 16.53
CA LEU A 217 9.27 -17.80 15.89
C LEU A 217 8.85 -17.12 14.58
N TYR A 218 8.90 -15.79 14.53
CA TYR A 218 8.73 -15.06 13.29
C TYR A 218 9.84 -15.37 12.28
N LYS A 219 11.08 -15.55 12.72
CA LYS A 219 12.19 -15.92 11.84
C LYS A 219 11.99 -17.30 11.21
N ASP A 220 11.47 -18.27 11.95
CA ASP A 220 11.18 -19.60 11.41
C ASP A 220 10.01 -19.61 10.39
N PHE A 221 8.92 -18.87 10.68
CA PHE A 221 7.73 -18.83 9.81
C PHE A 221 7.86 -17.86 8.62
N PHE A 222 8.40 -16.66 8.85
CA PHE A 222 8.47 -15.60 7.84
C PHE A 222 9.84 -15.47 7.16
N GLY A 223 10.91 -16.02 7.75
CA GLY A 223 12.23 -16.12 7.12
C GLY A 223 12.33 -17.23 6.07
N SER A 224 11.35 -18.13 6.02
CA SER A 224 11.23 -19.19 5.03
C SER A 224 10.43 -18.74 3.80
N ASN A 225 10.58 -19.45 2.66
CA ASN A 225 9.83 -19.18 1.44
C ASN A 225 8.30 -19.18 1.65
N THR A 226 7.82 -19.91 2.66
CA THR A 226 6.41 -19.93 3.07
C THR A 226 5.94 -18.58 3.61
N GLY A 227 6.79 -17.84 4.30
CA GLY A 227 6.53 -16.48 4.77
C GLY A 227 6.33 -15.48 3.64
N VAL A 228 7.21 -15.53 2.64
CA VAL A 228 7.13 -14.68 1.45
C VAL A 228 5.87 -15.00 0.65
N LEU A 229 5.51 -16.28 0.52
CA LEU A 229 4.28 -16.69 -0.15
C LEU A 229 3.03 -16.22 0.61
N PHE A 230 3.02 -16.38 1.94
CA PHE A 230 1.92 -15.94 2.80
C PHE A 230 1.70 -14.43 2.74
N THR A 231 2.78 -13.65 2.87
CA THR A 231 2.72 -12.18 2.79
C THR A 231 2.20 -11.71 1.43
N SER A 232 2.71 -12.29 0.34
CA SER A 232 2.26 -12.00 -1.02
C SER A 232 0.78 -12.34 -1.22
N ALA A 233 0.35 -13.52 -0.78
CA ALA A 233 -1.05 -13.94 -0.87
C ALA A 233 -1.97 -13.01 -0.08
N MET A 234 -1.57 -12.62 1.13
CA MET A 234 -2.37 -11.74 1.98
C MET A 234 -2.47 -10.31 1.39
N MET A 235 -1.39 -9.79 0.79
CA MET A 235 -1.46 -8.51 0.05
C MET A 235 -2.39 -8.58 -1.15
N LEU A 236 -2.41 -9.70 -1.88
CA LEU A 236 -3.36 -9.91 -2.97
C LEU A 236 -4.80 -9.98 -2.47
N VAL A 237 -5.05 -10.66 -1.34
CA VAL A 237 -6.37 -10.70 -0.70
C VAL A 237 -6.82 -9.29 -0.31
N TRP A 238 -5.95 -8.52 0.35
CA TRP A 238 -6.20 -7.12 0.70
C TRP A 238 -6.37 -6.18 -0.50
N THR A 239 -5.86 -6.55 -1.67
CA THR A 239 -6.08 -5.81 -2.91
C THR A 239 -7.40 -6.20 -3.56
N ALA A 240 -7.68 -7.50 -3.64
CA ALA A 240 -8.82 -8.07 -4.36
C ALA A 240 -10.15 -7.85 -3.64
N ILE A 241 -10.20 -8.00 -2.31
CA ILE A 241 -11.45 -7.84 -1.54
C ILE A 241 -12.01 -6.41 -1.65
N PRO A 242 -11.23 -5.33 -1.40
CA PRO A 242 -11.75 -3.97 -1.52
C PRO A 242 -12.08 -3.59 -2.96
N LEU A 243 -11.31 -4.08 -3.94
CA LEU A 243 -11.58 -3.83 -5.35
C LEU A 243 -12.88 -4.52 -5.80
N TRP A 244 -13.07 -5.79 -5.44
CA TRP A 244 -14.30 -6.53 -5.76
C TRP A 244 -15.52 -5.87 -5.15
N THR A 245 -15.45 -5.53 -3.86
CA THR A 245 -16.56 -4.85 -3.17
C THR A 245 -16.85 -3.48 -3.78
N ALA A 246 -15.83 -2.72 -4.19
CA ALA A 246 -16.00 -1.47 -4.93
C ALA A 246 -16.74 -1.70 -6.26
N LEU A 247 -16.39 -2.74 -7.03
CA LEU A 247 -17.05 -3.07 -8.30
C LEU A 247 -18.53 -3.42 -8.10
N VAL A 248 -18.85 -4.25 -7.10
CA VAL A 248 -20.24 -4.65 -6.80
C VAL A 248 -21.09 -3.44 -6.40
N ILE A 249 -20.54 -2.54 -5.59
CA ILE A 249 -21.24 -1.31 -5.18
C ILE A 249 -21.42 -0.37 -6.39
N PHE A 250 -20.37 -0.18 -7.19
CA PHE A 250 -20.40 0.71 -8.36
C PHE A 250 -21.42 0.25 -9.42
N GLN A 251 -21.58 -1.06 -9.62
CA GLN A 251 -22.58 -1.60 -10.54
C GLN A 251 -24.01 -1.23 -10.14
N LYS A 252 -24.31 -1.26 -8.84
CA LYS A 252 -25.64 -0.99 -8.28
C LYS A 252 -25.89 0.49 -7.99
N LYS A 253 -24.85 1.34 -8.10
CA LYS A 253 -24.96 2.77 -7.82
C LYS A 253 -25.63 3.45 -9.01
N ASP A 254 -26.71 4.17 -8.75
CA ASP A 254 -27.29 5.07 -9.74
C ASP A 254 -26.42 6.33 -9.80
N MET A 255 -25.87 6.57 -10.98
CA MET A 255 -25.15 7.79 -11.38
C MET A 255 -25.97 8.45 -12.45
#